data_AF-A0A953HMT0-F1
#
_entry.id   AF-A0A953HMT0-F1
#
_cell.length_a   1.000
_cell.length_b   1.000
_cell.length_c   1.000
_cell.angle_alpha   90.00
_cell.angle_beta   90.00
_cell.angle_gamma   90.00
#
_symmetry.space_group_name_H-M   'P 1'
#
loop_
_entity.id
_entity.type
_entity.pdbx_description
1 polymer ?
#
loop_
_entity_poly.entity_id
_entity_poly.type
_entity_poly.pdbx_seq_one_letter_code
_entity_poly.pdbx_strand_id
1 'polypeptide(L)'
;MTRIALAAAAALTLSACASAAPAVYDFSGPASQANWDAGNAAYLAWNAARGGWTTTASGLQYRRVGPARPEGRQPASTDTVKVHYRGTFVDGREFDSSYARNEPAEFPLNRVIKGWTEGVALMREGEKFEFVIPASLGYGERWVGGDELPPNSTLLFTVELLEVKPAA
;
A
#
# COMPACT_ATOMS: atom_id res chain seq x y z
N MET A 1 40.68 -26.83 -45.88
CA MET A 1 40.88 -25.40 -45.59
C MET A 1 39.64 -24.90 -44.87
N THR A 2 39.88 -24.54 -43.62
CA THR A 2 39.11 -23.99 -42.51
C THR A 2 37.68 -23.45 -42.77
N ARG A 3 36.72 -24.00 -42.01
CA ARG A 3 35.38 -23.46 -41.74
C ARG A 3 35.49 -22.22 -40.84
N ILE A 4 34.75 -21.13 -41.08
CA ILE A 4 34.50 -20.08 -40.08
C ILE A 4 33.01 -19.75 -40.05
N ALA A 5 32.52 -19.65 -38.81
CA ALA A 5 31.15 -19.76 -38.37
C ALA A 5 30.37 -18.43 -38.38
N LEU A 6 29.05 -18.61 -38.37
CA LEU A 6 27.98 -17.68 -38.03
C LEU A 6 28.22 -16.99 -36.66
N ALA A 7 27.93 -15.70 -36.55
CA ALA A 7 27.69 -15.04 -35.27
C ALA A 7 26.38 -14.25 -35.35
N ALA A 8 25.29 -14.88 -34.88
CA ALA A 8 24.05 -14.20 -34.55
C ALA A 8 24.18 -13.63 -33.14
N ALA A 9 24.22 -12.30 -33.02
CA ALA A 9 24.16 -11.62 -31.73
C ALA A 9 22.69 -11.54 -31.29
N ALA A 10 22.27 -12.47 -30.43
CA ALA A 10 21.01 -12.36 -29.70
C ALA A 10 21.19 -11.34 -28.56
N ALA A 11 20.57 -10.17 -28.70
CA ALA A 11 20.47 -9.20 -27.61
C ALA A 11 19.49 -9.73 -26.56
N LEU A 12 20.02 -10.32 -25.50
CA LEU A 12 19.29 -10.67 -24.29
C LEU A 12 18.94 -9.38 -23.54
N THR A 13 17.72 -8.86 -23.73
CA THR A 13 17.16 -7.86 -22.82
C THR A 13 16.86 -8.57 -21.49
N LEU A 14 17.74 -8.40 -20.50
CA LEU A 14 17.44 -8.78 -19.12
C LEU A 14 16.29 -7.90 -18.62
N SER A 15 15.06 -8.40 -18.74
CA SER A 15 13.96 -7.92 -17.92
C SER A 15 14.15 -8.50 -16.52
N ALA A 16 14.97 -7.83 -15.71
CA ALA A 16 15.07 -8.12 -14.30
C ALA A 16 13.80 -7.59 -13.60
N CYS A 17 12.74 -8.39 -13.62
CA CYS A 17 11.61 -8.19 -12.70
C CYS A 17 12.15 -8.35 -11.28
N ALA A 18 12.42 -7.25 -10.59
CA ALA A 18 12.68 -7.24 -9.16
C ALA A 18 11.41 -7.70 -8.42
N SER A 19 11.24 -9.01 -8.29
CA SER A 19 10.01 -9.67 -7.86
C SER A 19 9.93 -9.86 -6.34
N ALA A 20 11.03 -9.67 -5.61
CA ALA A 20 11.05 -9.68 -4.16
C ALA A 20 11.06 -8.24 -3.62
N ALA A 21 10.35 -8.02 -2.51
CA ALA A 21 10.72 -6.92 -1.63
C ALA A 21 12.20 -7.04 -1.30
N PRO A 22 12.97 -5.93 -1.23
CA PRO A 22 14.22 -5.99 -0.49
C PRO A 22 13.86 -6.65 0.83
N ALA A 23 14.68 -7.62 1.28
CA ALA A 23 14.47 -8.32 2.55
C ALA A 23 13.96 -7.28 3.55
N VAL A 24 12.76 -7.52 4.10
CA VAL A 24 12.03 -6.59 4.99
C VAL A 24 13.07 -5.82 5.77
N TYR A 25 13.22 -4.53 5.44
CA TYR A 25 14.45 -3.76 5.69
C TYR A 25 15.01 -4.11 7.07
N ASP A 26 16.26 -4.59 7.12
CA ASP A 26 16.81 -5.19 8.33
C ASP A 26 16.88 -4.14 9.46
N PHE A 27 15.96 -4.26 10.42
CA PHE A 27 15.91 -3.47 11.65
C PHE A 27 17.01 -3.87 12.66
N SER A 28 18.02 -4.65 12.27
CA SER A 28 19.12 -5.08 13.15
C SER A 28 20.03 -3.95 13.66
N GLY A 29 19.89 -2.72 13.14
CA GLY A 29 20.51 -1.52 13.72
C GLY A 29 19.71 -0.97 14.92
N PRO A 30 20.28 -0.05 15.73
CA PRO A 30 19.49 0.59 16.79
C PRO A 30 18.26 1.27 16.18
N ALA A 31 17.10 1.05 16.79
CA ALA A 31 15.82 1.66 16.39
C ALA A 31 15.88 3.18 16.62
N SER A 32 16.47 3.88 15.65
CA SER A 32 16.54 5.35 15.61
C SER A 32 15.52 5.87 14.60
N GLN A 33 15.06 7.11 14.81
CA GLN A 33 14.18 7.78 13.86
C GLN A 33 14.82 7.88 12.46
N ALA A 34 16.14 8.08 12.38
CA ALA A 34 16.85 8.13 11.10
C ALA A 34 16.79 6.80 10.33
N ASN A 35 16.95 5.67 11.03
CA ASN A 35 16.82 4.35 10.41
C ASN A 35 15.36 4.08 10.00
N TRP A 36 14.39 4.51 10.82
CA TRP A 36 12.96 4.44 10.50
C TRP A 36 12.64 5.21 9.22
N ASP A 37 13.04 6.48 9.14
CA ASP A 37 12.79 7.35 7.99
C ASP A 37 13.43 6.78 6.72
N ALA A 38 14.68 6.30 6.81
CA ALA A 38 15.38 5.67 5.70
C ALA A 38 14.66 4.41 5.19
N GLY A 39 14.21 3.54 6.10
CA GLY A 39 13.46 2.33 5.75
C GLY A 39 12.13 2.64 5.05
N ASN A 40 11.39 3.63 5.55
CA ASN A 40 10.14 4.07 4.94
C ASN A 40 10.36 4.66 3.53
N ALA A 41 11.35 5.53 3.37
CA ALA A 41 11.69 6.11 2.07
C ALA A 41 12.13 5.03 1.06
N ALA A 42 12.96 4.08 1.49
CA ALA A 42 13.39 2.96 0.66
C ALA A 42 12.21 2.08 0.23
N TYR A 43 11.28 1.77 1.14
CA TYR A 43 10.09 0.99 0.82
C TYR A 43 9.21 1.68 -0.22
N LEU A 44 8.95 2.99 -0.06
CA LEU A 44 8.16 3.77 -1.01
C LEU A 44 8.78 3.77 -2.41
N ALA A 45 10.10 4.01 -2.50
CA ALA A 45 10.82 4.00 -3.78
C ALA A 45 10.80 2.62 -4.44
N TRP A 46 11.05 1.57 -3.66
CA TRP A 46 10.99 0.20 -4.16
C TRP A 46 9.59 -0.15 -4.66
N ASN A 47 8.54 0.13 -3.88
CA ASN A 47 7.19 -0.28 -4.25
C ASN A 47 6.67 0.46 -5.48
N ALA A 48 7.01 1.74 -5.64
CA ALA A 48 6.66 2.53 -6.82
C ALA A 48 7.28 1.97 -8.12
N ALA A 49 8.43 1.30 -8.04
CA ALA A 49 9.09 0.70 -9.20
C ALA A 49 8.51 -0.68 -9.59
N ARG A 50 7.59 -1.24 -8.80
CA ARG A 50 7.04 -2.57 -9.04
C ARG A 50 5.92 -2.54 -10.07
N GLY A 51 5.91 -3.57 -10.93
CA GLY A 51 4.78 -3.83 -11.80
C GLY A 51 3.49 -4.11 -11.02
N GLY A 52 2.37 -3.65 -11.56
CA GLY A 52 1.03 -3.83 -10.98
C GLY A 52 0.65 -2.82 -9.90
N TRP A 53 1.56 -1.93 -9.50
CA TRP A 53 1.26 -0.80 -8.63
C TRP A 53 1.06 0.47 -9.44
N THR A 54 0.13 1.31 -8.99
CA THR A 54 -0.09 2.66 -9.52
C THR A 54 0.25 3.66 -8.43
N THR A 55 0.97 4.73 -8.76
CA THR A 55 1.24 5.85 -7.85
C THR A 55 0.45 7.06 -8.31
N THR A 56 -0.35 7.65 -7.43
CA THR A 56 -1.12 8.87 -7.71
C THR A 56 -0.24 10.11 -7.58
N ALA A 57 -0.75 11.27 -8.01
CA ALA A 57 -0.04 12.54 -7.89
C ALA A 57 0.23 12.95 -6.43
N SER A 58 -0.56 12.47 -5.46
CA SER A 58 -0.35 12.72 -4.03
C SER A 58 0.72 11.81 -3.41
N GLY A 59 1.18 10.80 -4.16
CA GLY A 59 2.14 9.79 -3.70
C GLY A 59 1.49 8.54 -3.10
N LEU A 60 0.15 8.45 -3.04
CA LEU A 60 -0.53 7.20 -2.70
C LEU A 60 -0.16 6.13 -3.72
N GLN A 61 0.25 4.95 -3.25
CA GLN A 61 0.47 3.80 -4.13
C GLN A 61 -0.57 2.75 -3.85
N TYR A 62 -1.15 2.17 -4.90
CA TYR A 62 -2.20 1.17 -4.75
C TYR A 62 -2.15 0.11 -5.83
N ARG A 63 -2.78 -1.03 -5.53
CA ARG A 63 -3.13 -2.04 -6.52
C ARG A 63 -4.40 -2.76 -6.13
N ARG A 64 -5.18 -3.18 -7.13
CA ARG A 64 -6.30 -4.10 -6.92
C ARG A 64 -5.77 -5.53 -6.75
N VAL A 65 -6.27 -6.22 -5.74
CA VAL A 65 -6.05 -7.64 -5.51
C VAL A 65 -7.31 -8.39 -5.93
N GLY A 66 -7.21 -9.09 -7.05
CA GLY A 66 -8.31 -9.88 -7.59
C GLY A 66 -9.16 -9.15 -8.64
N PRO A 67 -10.35 -9.69 -8.96
CA PRO A 67 -11.16 -9.22 -10.07
C PRO A 67 -11.79 -7.85 -9.83
N ALA A 68 -12.01 -7.11 -10.91
CA ALA A 68 -12.77 -5.87 -10.88
C ALA A 68 -14.25 -6.11 -10.52
N ARG A 69 -14.91 -5.07 -9.99
CA ARG A 69 -16.36 -5.05 -9.76
C ARG A 69 -16.99 -3.81 -10.41
N PRO A 70 -17.11 -3.77 -11.75
CA PRO A 70 -17.59 -2.56 -12.45
C PRO A 70 -19.00 -2.12 -12.01
N GLU A 71 -19.86 -3.08 -11.66
CA GLU A 71 -21.22 -2.83 -11.19
C GLU A 71 -21.28 -2.42 -9.71
N GLY A 72 -20.18 -2.58 -8.96
CA GLY A 72 -20.13 -2.19 -7.55
C GLY A 72 -20.20 -0.68 -7.38
N ARG A 73 -20.88 -0.21 -6.34
CA ARG A 73 -20.95 1.21 -6.04
C ARG A 73 -19.56 1.75 -5.73
N GLN A 74 -19.24 2.91 -6.27
CA GLN A 74 -18.02 3.65 -5.93
C GLN A 74 -18.37 4.67 -4.84
N PRO A 75 -17.65 4.72 -3.71
CA PRO A 75 -17.98 5.63 -2.62
C PRO A 75 -17.63 7.08 -2.97
N ALA A 76 -18.50 8.00 -2.57
CA ALA A 76 -18.17 9.42 -2.48
C ALA A 76 -17.40 9.70 -1.18
N SER A 77 -16.64 10.80 -1.13
CA SER A 77 -15.84 11.17 0.06
C SER A 77 -16.67 11.42 1.33
N THR A 78 -17.98 11.64 1.19
CA THR A 78 -18.93 11.86 2.30
C THR A 78 -19.61 10.57 2.77
N ASP A 79 -19.49 9.49 2.02
CA ASP A 79 -20.16 8.22 2.33
C ASP A 79 -19.51 7.55 3.54
N THR A 80 -20.26 6.61 4.13
CA THR A 80 -19.72 5.66 5.10
C THR A 80 -19.43 4.35 4.39
N VAL A 81 -18.28 3.75 4.67
CA VAL A 81 -17.90 2.45 4.10
C VAL A 81 -17.84 1.39 5.19
N LYS A 82 -18.27 0.18 4.85
CA LYS A 82 -18.03 -1.02 5.65
C LYS A 82 -16.92 -1.83 5.01
N VAL A 83 -15.88 -2.12 5.78
CA VAL A 83 -14.67 -2.75 5.26
C VAL A 83 -14.17 -3.87 6.16
N HIS A 84 -13.52 -4.85 5.57
CA HIS A 84 -12.43 -5.52 6.25
C HIS A 84 -11.10 -4.86 5.88
N TYR A 85 -10.20 -4.78 6.83
CA TYR A 85 -8.85 -4.29 6.61
C TYR A 85 -7.83 -4.91 7.55
N ARG A 86 -6.57 -4.78 7.15
CA ARG A 86 -5.36 -5.06 7.92
C ARG A 86 -4.33 -3.97 7.64
N GLY A 87 -3.79 -3.36 8.69
CA GLY A 87 -2.77 -2.32 8.67
C GLY A 87 -1.46 -2.80 9.28
N THR A 88 -0.37 -2.68 8.52
CA THR A 88 0.99 -3.00 8.98
C THR A 88 1.98 -1.90 8.65
N PHE A 89 3.06 -1.84 9.41
CA PHE A 89 4.21 -1.03 9.06
C PHE A 89 5.10 -1.71 8.00
N VAL A 90 6.08 -0.97 7.49
CA VAL A 90 7.08 -1.48 6.52
C VAL A 90 7.98 -2.57 7.11
N ASP A 91 8.07 -2.68 8.44
CA ASP A 91 8.77 -3.74 9.17
C ASP A 91 7.91 -5.01 9.37
N GLY A 92 6.65 -4.99 8.93
CA GLY A 92 5.71 -6.10 9.02
C GLY A 92 4.91 -6.18 10.32
N ARG A 93 5.20 -5.35 11.34
CA ARG A 93 4.37 -5.28 12.55
C ARG A 93 2.97 -4.80 12.20
N GLU A 94 1.97 -5.51 12.70
CA GLU A 94 0.57 -5.11 12.60
C GLU A 94 0.24 -4.10 13.69
N PHE A 95 -0.46 -3.03 13.32
CA PHE A 95 -0.93 -2.00 14.26
C PHE A 95 -2.45 -1.95 14.37
N ASP A 96 -3.18 -2.42 13.36
CA ASP A 96 -4.65 -2.50 13.42
C ASP A 96 -5.19 -3.53 12.42
N SER A 97 -6.22 -4.28 12.80
CA SER A 97 -6.83 -5.30 11.96
C SER A 97 -8.27 -5.59 12.37
N SER A 98 -9.19 -5.43 11.42
CA SER A 98 -10.58 -5.89 11.59
C SER A 98 -10.69 -7.41 11.69
N TYR A 99 -9.78 -8.14 11.02
CA TYR A 99 -9.77 -9.61 11.04
C TYR A 99 -9.40 -10.13 12.43
N ALA A 100 -8.45 -9.48 13.11
CA ALA A 100 -8.08 -9.84 14.48
C ALA A 100 -9.27 -9.70 15.46
N ARG A 101 -10.21 -8.80 15.15
CA ARG A 101 -11.46 -8.60 15.92
C ARG A 101 -12.63 -9.46 15.44
N ASN A 102 -12.49 -10.20 14.33
CA ASN A 102 -13.55 -10.99 13.70
C ASN A 102 -14.81 -10.18 13.34
N GLU A 103 -14.68 -8.88 13.09
CA GLU A 103 -15.81 -7.99 12.77
C GLU A 103 -15.39 -6.91 11.76
N PRO A 104 -16.18 -6.65 10.69
CA PRO A 104 -15.96 -5.51 9.81
C PRO A 104 -16.01 -4.19 10.57
N ALA A 105 -15.30 -3.19 10.07
CA ALA A 105 -15.34 -1.83 10.61
C ALA A 105 -16.11 -0.89 9.68
N GLU A 106 -16.75 0.13 10.26
CA GLU A 106 -17.44 1.18 9.52
C GLU A 106 -16.76 2.53 9.73
N PHE A 107 -16.51 3.23 8.64
CA PHE A 107 -15.81 4.51 8.65
C PHE A 107 -16.50 5.54 7.75
N PRO A 108 -16.80 6.75 8.25
CA PRO A 108 -17.08 7.89 7.39
C PRO A 108 -15.79 8.27 6.64
N LEU A 109 -15.80 8.28 5.30
CA LEU A 109 -14.58 8.50 4.51
C LEU A 109 -13.95 9.88 4.70
N ASN A 110 -14.72 10.86 5.19
CA ASN A 110 -14.23 12.20 5.52
C ASN A 110 -13.63 12.32 6.94
N ARG A 111 -13.56 11.23 7.71
CA ARG A 111 -13.01 11.21 9.08
C ARG A 111 -11.84 10.24 9.27
N VAL A 112 -11.30 9.72 8.17
CA VAL A 112 -10.11 8.85 8.15
C VAL A 112 -8.90 9.62 7.61
N ILE A 113 -7.72 8.99 7.63
CA ILE A 113 -6.51 9.57 7.05
C ILE A 113 -6.69 9.86 5.55
N LYS A 114 -6.00 10.88 5.04
CA LYS A 114 -6.15 11.37 3.65
C LYS A 114 -5.95 10.26 2.63
N GLY A 115 -4.99 9.36 2.86
CA GLY A 115 -4.72 8.23 1.98
C GLY A 115 -5.88 7.23 1.89
N TRP A 116 -6.67 7.07 2.96
CA TRP A 116 -7.89 6.26 2.92
C TRP A 116 -9.02 6.98 2.19
N THR A 117 -9.23 8.28 2.47
CA THR A 117 -10.23 9.09 1.75
C THR A 117 -9.98 9.07 0.24
N GLU A 118 -8.73 9.19 -0.18
CA GLU A 118 -8.33 9.10 -1.59
C GLU A 118 -8.43 7.67 -2.12
N GLY A 119 -7.79 6.71 -1.45
CA GLY A 119 -7.61 5.35 -1.96
C GLY A 119 -8.90 4.54 -2.01
N VAL A 120 -9.74 4.62 -0.97
CA VAL A 120 -11.00 3.88 -0.93
C VAL A 120 -12.00 4.46 -1.95
N ALA A 121 -11.92 5.76 -2.26
CA ALA A 121 -12.69 6.37 -3.34
C ALA A 121 -12.32 5.83 -4.74
N LEU A 122 -11.19 5.15 -4.90
CA LEU A 122 -10.82 4.46 -6.15
C LEU A 122 -11.40 3.05 -6.26
N MET A 123 -11.94 2.51 -5.16
CA MET A 123 -12.49 1.16 -5.09
C MET A 123 -13.97 1.15 -5.47
N ARG A 124 -14.46 -0.04 -5.82
CA ARG A 124 -15.89 -0.36 -5.87
C ARG A 124 -16.24 -1.44 -4.85
N GLU A 125 -17.49 -1.46 -4.42
CA GLU A 125 -18.01 -2.52 -3.55
C GLU A 125 -17.65 -3.92 -4.08
N GLY A 126 -17.20 -4.77 -3.16
CA GLY A 126 -16.72 -6.11 -3.42
C GLY A 126 -15.28 -6.19 -3.95
N GLU A 127 -14.57 -5.08 -4.10
CA GLU A 127 -13.15 -5.07 -4.46
C GLU A 127 -12.24 -5.14 -3.24
N LYS A 128 -11.05 -5.71 -3.45
CA LYS A 128 -9.96 -5.75 -2.49
C LYS A 128 -8.76 -5.00 -3.05
N PHE A 129 -8.21 -4.07 -2.30
CA PHE A 129 -7.05 -3.28 -2.68
C PHE A 129 -5.95 -3.43 -1.64
N GLU A 130 -4.72 -3.24 -2.09
CA GLU A 130 -3.58 -2.95 -1.23
C GLU A 130 -3.13 -1.51 -1.45
N PHE A 131 -2.78 -0.84 -0.36
CA PHE A 131 -2.33 0.54 -0.32
C PHE A 131 -0.98 0.65 0.37
N VAL A 132 -0.12 1.51 -0.17
CA VAL A 132 1.08 2.04 0.49
C VAL A 132 0.86 3.53 0.63
N ILE A 133 0.68 3.97 1.88
CA ILE A 133 0.28 5.32 2.21
C ILE A 133 1.50 6.04 2.82
N PRO A 134 2.12 7.00 2.12
CA PRO A 134 3.21 7.78 2.69
C PRO A 134 2.72 8.61 3.89
N ALA A 135 3.62 8.95 4.80
CA ALA A 135 3.29 9.66 6.03
C ALA A 135 2.50 10.96 5.83
N SER A 136 2.75 11.69 4.74
CA SER A 136 2.03 12.92 4.36
C SER A 136 0.52 12.70 4.11
N LEU A 137 0.13 11.47 3.78
CA LEU A 137 -1.25 11.03 3.60
C LEU A 137 -1.78 10.20 4.79
N GLY A 138 -0.91 9.89 5.75
CA GLY A 138 -1.22 9.21 7.01
C GLY A 138 -1.22 10.18 8.19
N TYR A 139 -0.38 9.88 9.19
CA TYR A 139 -0.30 10.63 10.45
C TYR A 139 0.85 11.66 10.52
N GLY A 140 1.69 11.76 9.47
CA GLY A 140 2.79 12.71 9.38
C GLY A 140 3.85 12.52 10.46
N GLU A 141 4.37 13.62 11.00
CA GLU A 141 5.45 13.67 11.99
C GLU A 141 5.00 13.37 13.43
N ARG A 142 3.76 12.91 13.62
CA ARG A 142 3.18 12.71 14.96
C ARG A 142 3.37 11.27 15.43
N TRP A 143 3.66 11.12 16.71
CA TRP A 143 3.42 9.87 17.43
C TRP A 143 1.92 9.62 17.59
N VAL A 144 1.46 8.40 17.33
CA VAL A 144 0.07 7.98 17.48
C VAL A 144 0.03 6.68 18.30
N GLY A 145 -0.96 6.55 19.19
CA GLY A 145 -1.05 5.38 20.08
C GLY A 145 0.02 5.35 21.18
N GLY A 146 0.55 6.53 21.55
CA GLY A 146 1.74 6.62 22.42
C GLY A 146 3.00 6.34 21.60
N ASP A 147 3.73 5.30 21.95
CA ASP A 147 4.99 4.93 21.29
C ASP A 147 4.81 3.83 20.22
N GLU A 148 3.56 3.51 19.86
CA GLU A 148 3.23 2.41 18.95
C GLU A 148 3.47 2.76 17.47
N LEU A 149 3.08 3.97 17.05
CA LEU A 149 3.23 4.48 15.69
C LEU A 149 4.26 5.61 15.64
N PRO A 150 5.46 5.36 15.08
CA PRO A 150 6.48 6.38 14.94
C PRO A 150 6.12 7.50 13.95
N PRO A 151 6.67 8.72 14.14
CA PRO A 151 6.64 9.78 13.15
C PRO A 151 7.11 9.27 11.78
N ASN A 152 6.58 9.88 10.72
CA ASN A 152 6.97 9.61 9.34
C ASN A 152 6.75 8.16 8.88
N SER A 153 5.86 7.42 9.56
CA SER A 153 5.48 6.06 9.17
C SER A 153 4.74 6.01 7.84
N THR A 154 5.22 5.17 6.93
CA THR A 154 4.48 4.66 5.78
C THR A 154 3.58 3.53 6.27
N LEU A 155 2.30 3.60 5.91
CA LEU A 155 1.30 2.65 6.34
C LEU A 155 0.93 1.72 5.18
N LEU A 156 0.99 0.42 5.43
CA LEU A 156 0.59 -0.59 4.47
C LEU A 156 -0.78 -1.10 4.85
N PHE A 157 -1.73 -1.04 3.93
CA PHE A 157 -3.08 -1.54 4.16
C PHE A 157 -3.47 -2.57 3.11
N THR A 158 -4.13 -3.63 3.56
CA THR A 158 -5.01 -4.44 2.71
C THR A 158 -6.44 -4.12 3.11
N VAL A 159 -7.30 -3.75 2.16
CA VAL A 159 -8.69 -3.34 2.41
C VAL A 159 -9.62 -4.08 1.46
N GLU A 160 -10.70 -4.62 2.01
CA GLU A 160 -11.83 -5.22 1.29
C GLU A 160 -13.05 -4.33 1.53
N LEU A 161 -13.56 -3.72 0.46
CA LEU A 161 -14.75 -2.87 0.54
C LEU A 161 -15.99 -3.74 0.45
N LEU A 162 -16.72 -3.86 1.55
CA LEU A 162 -17.89 -4.74 1.66
C LEU A 162 -19.17 -4.03 1.25
N GLU A 163 -19.32 -2.76 1.65
CA GLU A 163 -20.55 -1.98 1.47
C GLU A 163 -20.23 -0.48 1.49
N VAL A 164 -20.97 0.29 0.70
CA VAL A 164 -20.97 1.75 0.65
C VAL A 164 -22.36 2.23 1.06
N LYS A 165 -22.42 2.88 2.21
CA LYS A 165 -23.61 3.50 2.76
C LYS A 165 -23.63 4.98 2.38
N PRO A 166 -24.57 5.40 1.51
CA PRO A 166 -24.63 6.79 1.07
C PRO A 166 -24.81 7.73 2.24
N ALA A 167 -24.18 8.90 2.19
CA ALA A 167 -24.56 9.99 3.09
C ALA A 167 -26.06 10.31 2.93
N ALA A 168 -26.76 10.49 4.05
CA ALA A 168 -28.16 10.90 4.09
C ALA A 168 -28.35 12.36 3.65
#